data_AF-A0AAX6FM36-F1
#
_entry.id   AF-A0AAX6FM36-F1
#
_cell.length_a   1.000
_cell.length_b   1.000
_cell.length_c   1.000
_cell.angle_alpha   90.00
_cell.angle_beta   90.00
_cell.angle_gamma   90.00
#
_symmetry.space_group_name_H-M   'P 1'
#
loop_
_entity.id
_entity.type
_entity.pdbx_description
1 polymer ?
#
loop_
_entity_poly.entity_id
_entity_poly.type
_entity_poly.pdbx_seq_one_letter_code
_entity_poly.pdbx_strand_id
1 'polypeptide(L)'
;MASSPLLILFLFTLLLISQQQCSFSQEEAYPPLTLTVVNNCPFTVCPAIQANAGHPVLERGGFCLHTLTHRSFPAPNRHWSGRIWARTGCSSSGAAAHLTCATGDCGSRLECGGLGGAPPTTLAQLSLHHGGPRQDLSSYGVSLVDGFNVPMTVTPHEGKGRCPVVGCRENLLSNCPDALQLRAPHGGGVVGCKSGCAAFGTDELCCRNMYNSPKTCRASTYSDYFKSKCPATFTYAHDSPSLTHDCSAPKELKVIFCH
;
A
#
# COMPACT_ATOMS: atom_id res chain seq x y z
N MET A 1 60.01 41.79 -23.74
CA MET A 1 59.51 40.55 -23.12
C MET A 1 58.31 40.10 -23.93
N ALA A 2 58.53 39.20 -24.89
CA ALA A 2 57.49 38.72 -25.79
C ALA A 2 56.89 37.44 -25.20
N SER A 3 55.61 37.47 -24.86
CA SER A 3 54.86 36.28 -24.47
C SER A 3 54.71 35.35 -25.67
N SER A 4 55.12 34.10 -25.52
CA SER A 4 55.08 33.09 -26.59
C SER A 4 53.63 32.79 -27.01
N PRO A 5 53.28 32.84 -28.31
CA PRO A 5 51.92 32.58 -28.79
C PRO A 5 51.43 31.15 -28.49
N LEU A 6 52.35 30.20 -28.26
CA LEU A 6 52.02 28.85 -27.79
C LEU A 6 51.46 28.83 -26.36
N LEU A 7 51.88 29.75 -25.50
CA LEU A 7 51.42 29.81 -24.11
C LEU A 7 49.97 30.32 -24.03
N ILE A 8 49.60 31.25 -24.91
CA ILE A 8 48.24 31.79 -25.01
C ILE A 8 47.28 30.73 -25.57
N LEU A 9 47.71 29.94 -26.56
CA LEU A 9 46.91 28.85 -27.12
C LEU A 9 46.65 27.75 -26.09
N PHE A 10 47.63 27.44 -25.22
CA PHE A 10 47.52 26.45 -24.15
C PHE A 10 46.59 26.90 -23.01
N LEU A 11 46.58 28.19 -22.69
CA LEU A 11 45.66 28.77 -21.70
C LEU A 11 44.21 28.79 -22.20
N PHE A 12 43.99 29.03 -23.50
CA PHE A 12 42.65 28.99 -24.09
C PHE A 12 42.07 27.56 -24.18
N THR A 13 42.89 26.54 -24.45
CA THR A 13 42.42 25.14 -24.45
C THR A 13 42.13 24.61 -23.05
N LEU A 14 42.92 25.00 -22.03
CA LEU A 14 42.61 24.68 -20.62
C LEU A 14 41.30 25.35 -20.13
N LEU A 15 40.98 26.56 -20.61
CA LEU A 15 39.73 27.24 -20.25
C LEU A 15 38.49 26.59 -20.91
N LEU A 16 38.63 26.03 -22.11
CA LEU A 16 37.56 25.32 -22.82
C LEU A 16 37.26 23.93 -22.20
N ILE A 17 38.27 23.24 -21.67
CA ILE A 17 38.09 21.94 -20.98
C ILE A 17 37.42 22.13 -19.60
N SER A 18 37.53 23.33 -19.00
CA SER A 18 36.84 23.71 -17.76
C SER A 18 35.34 24.01 -17.95
N GLN A 19 34.84 24.08 -19.18
CA GLN A 19 33.43 24.39 -19.49
C GLN A 19 32.61 23.13 -19.83
N GLN A 20 33.16 21.93 -19.66
CA GLN A 20 32.34 20.72 -19.64
C GLN A 20 31.46 20.76 -18.39
N GLN A 21 30.27 21.32 -18.61
CA GLN A 21 29.14 21.34 -17.72
C GLN A 21 29.03 19.98 -17.04
N CYS A 22 29.37 19.98 -15.76
CA CYS A 22 28.84 19.00 -14.83
C CYS A 22 27.33 19.24 -14.86
N SER A 23 26.65 18.59 -15.81
CA SER A 23 25.20 18.49 -15.85
C SER A 23 24.86 17.59 -14.67
N PHE A 24 24.88 18.18 -13.48
CA PHE A 24 24.25 17.60 -12.32
C PHE A 24 22.79 17.55 -12.69
N SER A 25 22.32 16.37 -13.13
CA SER A 25 20.92 16.09 -13.22
C SER A 25 20.35 16.38 -11.83
N GLN A 26 19.73 17.55 -11.66
CA GLN A 26 18.87 17.76 -10.51
C GLN A 26 17.76 16.74 -10.68
N GLU A 27 17.87 15.58 -10.02
CA GLU A 27 16.71 14.78 -9.73
C GLU A 27 15.77 15.72 -8.96
N GLU A 28 14.68 16.13 -9.61
CA GLU A 28 13.61 16.90 -8.98
C GLU A 28 13.06 16.06 -7.82
N ALA A 29 13.63 16.25 -6.64
CA ALA A 29 13.20 15.57 -5.43
C ALA A 29 11.78 16.05 -5.11
N TYR A 30 10.85 15.10 -5.00
CA TYR A 30 9.47 15.42 -4.65
C TYR A 30 9.39 16.00 -3.22
N PRO A 31 8.39 16.85 -2.92
CA PRO A 31 8.14 17.33 -1.58
C PRO A 31 8.07 16.18 -0.55
N PRO A 32 8.53 16.38 0.70
CA PRO A 32 8.44 15.36 1.73
C PRO A 32 7.00 14.93 2.00
N LEU A 33 6.76 13.61 1.98
CA LEU A 33 5.50 12.97 2.35
C LEU A 33 5.76 12.01 3.52
N THR A 34 4.92 12.06 4.56
CA THR A 34 4.94 11.12 5.67
C THR A 34 3.86 10.05 5.50
N LEU A 35 4.24 8.79 5.68
CA LEU A 35 3.28 7.70 5.84
C LEU A 35 3.13 7.42 7.33
N THR A 36 1.88 7.37 7.79
CA THR A 36 1.55 7.11 9.18
C THR A 36 0.59 5.94 9.28
N VAL A 37 0.98 4.93 10.03
CA VAL A 37 0.17 3.74 10.26
C VAL A 37 -0.36 3.79 11.69
N VAL A 38 -1.67 3.78 11.84
CA VAL A 38 -2.38 3.98 13.11
C VAL A 38 -3.18 2.74 13.47
N ASN A 39 -3.04 2.28 14.71
CA ASN A 39 -3.86 1.21 15.27
C ASN A 39 -4.91 1.78 16.23
N ASN A 40 -6.16 1.90 15.79
CA ASN A 40 -7.30 2.21 16.67
C ASN A 40 -8.06 0.94 17.10
N CYS A 41 -7.59 -0.25 16.72
CA CYS A 41 -8.25 -1.49 17.11
C CYS A 41 -8.03 -1.75 18.61
N PRO A 42 -8.99 -2.40 19.29
CA PRO A 42 -8.89 -2.72 20.71
C PRO A 42 -7.88 -3.86 21.01
N PHE A 43 -7.02 -4.20 20.06
CA PHE A 43 -6.02 -5.25 20.14
C PHE A 43 -4.76 -4.86 19.35
N THR A 44 -3.64 -5.52 19.66
CA THR A 44 -2.39 -5.36 18.90
C THR A 44 -2.59 -5.85 17.47
N VAL A 45 -2.17 -5.04 16.50
CA VAL A 45 -2.03 -5.45 15.10
C VAL A 45 -0.57 -5.45 14.71
N CYS A 46 -0.19 -6.30 13.76
CA CYS A 46 1.14 -6.27 13.18
C CYS A 46 1.05 -5.83 11.72
N PRO A 47 1.17 -4.52 11.44
CA PRO A 47 1.20 -4.04 10.07
C PRO A 47 2.32 -4.69 9.26
N ALA A 48 2.05 -4.86 7.97
CA ALA A 48 2.99 -5.36 7.00
C ALA A 48 2.93 -4.50 5.75
N ILE A 49 4.09 -4.34 5.10
CA ILE A 49 4.29 -3.46 3.95
C ILE A 49 4.91 -4.25 2.83
N GLN A 50 4.26 -4.25 1.67
CA GLN A 50 4.75 -4.86 0.45
C GLN A 50 4.94 -3.77 -0.60
N ALA A 51 6.17 -3.58 -1.05
CA ALA A 51 6.45 -2.74 -2.19
C ALA A 51 6.12 -3.50 -3.49
N ASN A 52 5.61 -2.79 -4.50
CA ASN A 52 5.51 -3.36 -5.84
C ASN A 52 6.92 -3.56 -6.44
N ALA A 53 7.01 -4.39 -7.48
CA ALA A 53 8.29 -4.68 -8.14
C ALA A 53 9.03 -3.39 -8.55
N GLY A 54 10.33 -3.33 -8.24
CA GLY A 54 11.18 -2.17 -8.53
C GLY A 54 11.19 -1.07 -7.46
N HIS A 55 10.36 -1.15 -6.43
CA HIS A 55 10.32 -0.18 -5.33
C HIS A 55 11.01 -0.70 -4.05
N PRO A 56 11.59 0.18 -3.23
CA PRO A 56 12.19 -0.21 -1.95
C PRO A 56 11.15 -0.69 -0.93
N VAL A 57 11.52 -1.70 -0.14
CA VAL A 57 10.74 -2.19 1.01
C VAL A 57 10.88 -1.21 2.17
N LEU A 58 9.76 -0.62 2.58
CA LEU A 58 9.72 0.33 3.70
C LEU A 58 9.62 -0.42 5.04
N GLU A 59 10.22 0.14 6.09
CA GLU A 59 10.17 -0.41 7.46
C GLU A 59 10.50 -1.91 7.54
N ARG A 60 11.41 -2.39 6.69
CA ARG A 60 11.79 -3.81 6.53
C ARG A 60 10.61 -4.75 6.22
N GLY A 61 9.45 -4.18 5.87
CA GLY A 61 8.24 -4.89 5.48
C GLY A 61 7.27 -5.18 6.62
N GLY A 62 7.53 -4.78 7.86
CA GLY A 62 6.55 -4.97 8.92
C GLY A 62 7.01 -4.62 10.33
N PHE A 63 6.04 -4.34 11.20
CA PHE A 63 6.22 -4.04 12.61
C PHE A 63 4.92 -4.36 13.35
N CYS A 64 4.89 -4.21 14.68
CA CYS A 64 3.66 -4.31 15.47
C CYS A 64 3.32 -2.99 16.16
N LEU A 65 2.02 -2.75 16.32
CA LEU A 65 1.44 -1.59 16.99
C LEU A 65 0.48 -2.06 18.07
N HIS A 66 0.69 -1.61 19.30
CA HIS A 66 -0.28 -1.78 20.39
C HIS A 66 -1.53 -0.95 20.13
N THR A 67 -2.59 -1.21 20.89
CA THR A 67 -3.84 -0.42 20.83
C THR A 67 -3.54 1.06 21.01
N LEU A 68 -4.21 1.91 20.22
CA LEU A 68 -4.09 3.38 20.25
C LEU A 68 -2.66 3.90 20.05
N THR A 69 -1.82 3.16 19.32
CA THR A 69 -0.47 3.60 18.94
C THR A 69 -0.35 3.78 17.43
N HIS A 70 0.69 4.50 17.01
CA HIS A 70 0.98 4.74 15.61
C HIS A 70 2.48 4.69 15.35
N ARG A 71 2.85 4.57 14.08
CA ARG A 71 4.21 4.73 13.59
C ARG A 71 4.21 5.59 12.34
N SER A 72 5.04 6.62 12.33
CA SER A 72 5.21 7.54 11.20
C SER A 72 6.63 7.37 10.64
N PHE A 73 6.75 7.37 9.32
CA PHE A 73 8.03 7.25 8.61
C PHE A 73 7.95 7.98 7.25
N PRO A 74 9.08 8.47 6.72
CA PRO A 74 9.07 9.16 5.44
C PRO A 74 8.76 8.19 4.29
N ALA A 75 7.94 8.65 3.34
CA ALA A 75 7.83 8.01 2.02
C ALA A 75 9.12 8.25 1.21
N PRO A 76 9.43 7.40 0.22
CA PRO A 76 10.49 7.69 -0.74
C PRO A 76 10.23 9.01 -1.47
N ASN A 77 11.28 9.79 -1.71
CA ASN A 77 11.24 11.05 -2.44
C ASN A 77 11.13 10.90 -3.97
N ARG A 78 10.56 9.79 -4.43
CA ARG A 78 10.37 9.41 -5.84
C ARG A 78 9.15 8.50 -5.95
N HIS A 79 8.70 8.21 -7.18
CA HIS A 79 7.58 7.31 -7.42
C HIS A 79 7.72 6.02 -6.59
N TRP A 80 6.70 5.75 -5.78
CA TRP A 80 6.62 4.57 -4.95
C TRP A 80 5.21 4.00 -5.01
N SER A 81 5.10 2.70 -5.25
CA SER A 81 3.82 2.00 -5.17
C SER A 81 3.93 0.73 -4.33
N GLY A 82 2.87 0.44 -3.58
CA GLY A 82 2.87 -0.68 -2.66
C GLY A 82 1.55 -0.83 -1.91
N ARG A 83 1.56 -1.74 -0.95
CA ARG A 83 0.42 -2.18 -0.18
C ARG A 83 0.74 -2.22 1.31
N ILE A 84 -0.24 -1.91 2.14
CA ILE A 84 -0.17 -2.01 3.60
C ILE A 84 -1.37 -2.80 4.09
N TRP A 85 -1.17 -3.75 5.01
CA TRP A 85 -2.25 -4.49 5.66
C TRP A 85 -1.93 -4.75 7.12
N ALA A 86 -2.95 -5.11 7.89
CA ALA A 86 -2.78 -5.54 9.28
C ALA A 86 -2.79 -7.06 9.37
N ARG A 87 -1.92 -7.61 10.22
CA ARG A 87 -1.97 -8.99 10.69
C ARG A 87 -2.56 -9.04 12.08
N THR A 88 -3.37 -10.06 12.36
CA THR A 88 -4.07 -10.21 13.65
C THR A 88 -3.88 -11.61 14.24
N GLY A 89 -4.07 -11.74 15.56
CA GLY A 89 -3.90 -13.01 16.26
C GLY A 89 -2.47 -13.54 16.16
N CYS A 90 -1.48 -12.64 16.25
CA CYS A 90 -0.08 -13.00 16.07
C CYS A 90 0.55 -13.50 17.37
N SER A 91 1.35 -14.56 17.28
CA SER A 91 2.14 -15.11 18.38
C SER A 91 3.61 -15.22 17.98
N SER A 92 4.51 -14.79 18.87
CA SER A 92 5.95 -15.02 18.70
C SER A 92 6.34 -16.36 19.31
N SER A 93 7.13 -17.17 18.60
CA SER A 93 7.56 -18.50 19.07
C SER A 93 8.97 -18.48 19.69
N GLY A 94 9.34 -17.40 20.40
CA GLY A 94 10.59 -17.30 21.16
C GLY A 94 11.83 -16.88 20.35
N ALA A 95 11.83 -16.99 19.02
CA ALA A 95 12.84 -16.36 18.17
C ALA A 95 12.38 -14.94 17.77
N ALA A 96 13.25 -13.94 17.94
CA ALA A 96 12.92 -12.51 17.76
C ALA A 96 12.35 -12.13 16.38
N ALA A 97 12.50 -13.00 15.36
CA ALA A 97 12.02 -12.76 14.01
C ALA A 97 10.83 -13.67 13.59
N HIS A 98 10.47 -14.67 14.39
CA HIS A 98 9.38 -15.60 14.04
C HIS A 98 8.06 -15.13 14.65
N LEU A 99 7.13 -14.76 13.79
CA LEU A 99 5.81 -14.26 14.15
C LEU A 99 4.77 -14.91 13.24
N THR A 100 3.94 -15.79 13.79
CA THR A 100 2.85 -16.44 13.05
C THR A 100 1.54 -15.75 13.39
N CYS A 101 0.74 -15.41 12.39
CA CYS A 101 -0.53 -14.70 12.54
C CYS A 101 -1.73 -15.50 12.04
N ALA A 102 -2.89 -15.33 12.69
CA ALA A 102 -4.14 -15.96 12.27
C ALA A 102 -4.67 -15.38 10.95
N THR A 103 -4.43 -14.09 10.68
CA THR A 103 -4.76 -13.46 9.39
C THR A 103 -3.59 -12.64 8.86
N GLY A 104 -3.47 -12.58 7.53
CA GLY A 104 -2.48 -11.76 6.83
C GLY A 104 -1.02 -12.19 7.01
N ASP A 105 -0.77 -13.39 7.51
CA ASP A 105 0.58 -13.90 7.72
C ASP A 105 1.43 -13.85 6.44
N CYS A 106 2.70 -13.49 6.56
CA CYS A 106 3.62 -13.30 5.43
C CYS A 106 4.81 -14.28 5.47
N GLY A 107 4.56 -15.52 5.90
CA GLY A 107 5.58 -16.58 5.99
C GLY A 107 6.22 -16.69 7.36
N SER A 108 5.43 -16.48 8.44
CA SER A 108 5.83 -16.54 9.84
C SER A 108 6.98 -15.60 10.23
N ARG A 109 7.00 -14.37 9.69
CA ARG A 109 8.05 -13.38 9.92
C ARG A 109 7.47 -12.09 10.47
N LEU A 110 8.14 -11.45 11.43
CA LEU A 110 7.76 -10.09 11.86
C LEU A 110 7.93 -9.10 10.69
N GLU A 111 9.08 -9.16 10.04
CA GLU A 111 9.48 -8.31 8.93
C GLU A 111 9.24 -9.07 7.62
N CYS A 112 8.19 -8.70 6.87
CA CYS A 112 7.78 -9.47 5.69
C CYS A 112 8.77 -9.36 4.52
N GLY A 113 9.70 -8.40 4.52
CA GLY A 113 10.74 -8.29 3.49
C GLY A 113 10.20 -8.16 2.06
N GLY A 114 9.00 -7.59 1.88
CA GLY A 114 8.34 -7.48 0.57
C GLY A 114 7.47 -8.67 0.17
N LEU A 115 7.38 -9.72 1.00
CA LEU A 115 6.43 -10.82 0.80
C LEU A 115 4.99 -10.33 1.00
N GLY A 116 4.06 -10.89 0.23
CA GLY A 116 2.63 -10.64 0.39
C GLY A 116 2.05 -11.43 1.57
N GLY A 117 0.96 -10.92 2.14
CA GLY A 117 0.21 -11.62 3.18
C GLY A 117 -0.78 -12.63 2.62
N ALA A 118 -1.04 -13.71 3.36
CA ALA A 118 -2.06 -14.69 3.03
C ALA A 118 -3.48 -14.12 3.23
N PRO A 119 -4.39 -14.23 2.23
CA PRO A 119 -5.78 -13.79 2.38
C PRO A 119 -6.53 -14.65 3.41
N PRO A 120 -7.54 -14.10 4.12
CA PRO A 120 -8.17 -12.81 3.88
C PRO A 120 -7.43 -11.61 4.47
N THR A 121 -7.28 -10.54 3.70
CA THR A 121 -6.66 -9.28 4.14
C THR A 121 -7.32 -8.06 3.50
N THR A 122 -7.67 -7.08 4.35
CA THR A 122 -7.98 -5.73 3.88
C THR A 122 -6.68 -5.02 3.53
N LEU A 123 -6.57 -4.48 2.32
CA LEU A 123 -5.34 -3.87 1.80
C LEU A 123 -5.52 -2.37 1.56
N ALA A 124 -4.67 -1.53 2.14
CA ALA A 124 -4.42 -0.20 1.61
C ALA A 124 -3.47 -0.32 0.41
N GLN A 125 -3.85 0.26 -0.72
CA GLN A 125 -3.02 0.35 -1.93
C GLN A 125 -2.63 1.80 -2.14
N LEU A 126 -1.34 2.04 -2.39
CA LEU A 126 -0.77 3.38 -2.49
C LEU A 126 0.09 3.48 -3.75
N SER A 127 0.02 4.62 -4.44
CA SER A 127 0.93 5.05 -5.51
C SER A 127 1.21 6.54 -5.32
N LEU A 128 2.44 6.86 -4.94
CA LEU A 128 2.89 8.18 -4.51
C LEU A 128 3.79 8.78 -5.59
N HIS A 129 3.85 10.12 -5.68
CA HIS A 129 4.78 10.84 -6.56
C HIS A 129 4.69 10.40 -8.03
N HIS A 130 3.48 10.27 -8.57
CA HIS A 130 3.25 10.00 -10.00
C HIS A 130 2.73 11.25 -10.73
N GLY A 131 2.61 11.20 -12.06
CA GLY A 131 2.24 12.38 -12.87
C GLY A 131 3.36 13.41 -13.08
N GLY A 132 4.56 13.11 -12.59
CA GLY A 132 5.76 13.95 -12.70
C GLY A 132 5.84 15.04 -11.61
N PRO A 133 7.01 15.67 -11.43
CA PRO A 133 7.28 16.56 -10.28
C PRO A 133 6.38 17.80 -10.22
N ARG A 134 5.86 18.24 -11.36
CA ARG A 134 4.90 19.36 -11.44
C ARG A 134 3.50 19.01 -10.90
N GLN A 135 3.06 17.76 -11.06
CA GLN A 135 1.73 17.35 -10.60
C GLN A 135 1.78 16.70 -9.22
N ASP A 136 2.82 15.90 -8.96
CA ASP A 136 3.06 15.19 -7.70
C ASP A 136 1.80 14.51 -7.15
N LEU A 137 1.20 13.63 -7.95
CA LEU A 137 -0.05 12.99 -7.60
C LEU A 137 0.17 11.81 -6.66
N SER A 138 -0.77 11.62 -5.75
CA SER A 138 -0.89 10.48 -4.86
C SER A 138 -2.25 9.80 -5.06
N SER A 139 -2.23 8.57 -5.58
CA SER A 139 -3.40 7.70 -5.69
C SER A 139 -3.39 6.68 -4.55
N TYR A 140 -4.54 6.47 -3.93
CA TYR A 140 -4.67 5.56 -2.80
C TYR A 140 -6.07 4.97 -2.71
N GLY A 141 -6.20 3.78 -2.15
CA GLY A 141 -7.48 3.11 -2.01
C GLY A 141 -7.41 2.00 -0.98
N VAL A 142 -8.58 1.50 -0.60
CA VAL A 142 -8.69 0.26 0.19
C VAL A 142 -9.32 -0.81 -0.70
N SER A 143 -8.74 -2.01 -0.67
CA SER A 143 -9.15 -3.16 -1.45
C SER A 143 -9.54 -4.32 -0.53
N LEU A 144 -10.68 -4.90 -0.84
CA LEU A 144 -11.27 -6.12 -0.28
C LEU A 144 -11.25 -7.27 -1.30
N VAL A 145 -10.50 -7.11 -2.41
CA VAL A 145 -10.28 -8.16 -3.42
C VAL A 145 -9.66 -9.42 -2.78
N ASP A 146 -8.78 -9.21 -1.80
CA ASP A 146 -8.14 -10.27 -1.03
C ASP A 146 -8.92 -10.59 0.25
N GLY A 147 -10.16 -10.11 0.39
CA GLY A 147 -11.04 -10.32 1.55
C GLY A 147 -10.95 -9.22 2.60
N PHE A 148 -11.43 -9.54 3.81
CA PHE A 148 -11.51 -8.62 4.93
C PHE A 148 -11.01 -9.26 6.22
N ASN A 149 -10.24 -8.53 7.02
CA ASN A 149 -9.87 -8.95 8.38
C ASN A 149 -10.01 -7.84 9.41
N VAL A 150 -9.65 -6.60 9.07
CA VAL A 150 -9.86 -5.42 9.93
C VAL A 150 -10.45 -4.25 9.14
N PRO A 151 -11.33 -3.42 9.75
CA PRO A 151 -11.72 -2.15 9.14
C PRO A 151 -10.50 -1.27 8.90
N MET A 152 -10.51 -0.51 7.80
CA MET A 152 -9.37 0.29 7.38
C MET A 152 -9.81 1.51 6.60
N THR A 153 -9.13 2.63 6.81
CA THR A 153 -9.24 3.82 5.96
C THR A 153 -7.87 4.37 5.59
N VAL A 154 -7.81 5.09 4.47
CA VAL A 154 -6.69 5.95 4.10
C VAL A 154 -7.15 7.40 4.16
N THR A 155 -6.51 8.20 5.01
CA THR A 155 -6.85 9.61 5.27
C THR A 155 -5.70 10.51 4.85
N PRO A 156 -5.87 11.35 3.82
CA PRO A 156 -4.87 12.33 3.41
C PRO A 156 -4.91 13.59 4.28
N HIS A 157 -3.76 14.24 4.46
CA HIS A 157 -3.63 15.53 5.12
C HIS A 157 -2.81 16.50 4.26
N GLU A 158 -3.31 17.75 4.19
CA GLU A 158 -2.66 18.87 3.50
C GLU A 158 -2.41 18.65 1.99
N GLY A 159 -3.16 17.74 1.35
CA GLY A 159 -3.15 17.58 -0.11
C GLY A 159 -4.00 18.63 -0.82
N LYS A 160 -3.66 18.91 -2.08
CA LYS A 160 -4.38 19.82 -2.97
C LYS A 160 -5.27 19.03 -3.94
N GLY A 161 -6.37 19.63 -4.37
CA GLY A 161 -7.38 18.95 -5.19
C GLY A 161 -8.36 18.14 -4.36
N ARG A 162 -8.99 17.12 -4.94
CA ARG A 162 -9.89 16.22 -4.21
C ARG A 162 -9.07 15.13 -3.56
N CYS A 163 -8.95 15.20 -2.24
CA CYS A 163 -8.26 14.22 -1.40
C CYS A 163 -9.26 13.57 -0.42
N PRO A 164 -10.14 12.66 -0.87
CA PRO A 164 -11.17 12.10 -0.01
C PRO A 164 -10.57 11.09 0.97
N VAL A 165 -11.25 10.88 2.09
CA VAL A 165 -11.02 9.69 2.93
C VAL A 165 -11.69 8.51 2.24
N VAL A 166 -10.94 7.43 2.02
CA VAL A 166 -11.44 6.20 1.38
C VAL A 166 -11.23 5.00 2.30
N GLY A 167 -12.11 4.01 2.23
CA GLY A 167 -12.00 2.84 3.10
C GLY A 167 -13.31 2.13 3.43
N CYS A 168 -13.20 1.26 4.42
CA CYS A 168 -14.27 0.45 4.98
C CYS A 168 -14.22 0.58 6.50
N ARG A 169 -15.20 1.27 7.09
CA ARG A 169 -15.31 1.48 8.54
C ARG A 169 -16.11 0.38 9.24
N GLU A 170 -17.04 -0.25 8.52
CA GLU A 170 -17.87 -1.33 9.07
C GLU A 170 -17.01 -2.57 9.38
N ASN A 171 -17.25 -3.20 10.52
CA ASN A 171 -16.68 -4.50 10.83
C ASN A 171 -17.48 -5.60 10.13
N LEU A 172 -16.94 -6.14 9.04
CA LEU A 172 -17.63 -7.15 8.23
C LEU A 172 -17.58 -8.57 8.81
N LEU A 173 -16.86 -8.80 9.92
CA LEU A 173 -16.70 -10.15 10.49
C LEU A 173 -18.00 -10.68 11.11
N SER A 174 -18.83 -9.82 11.70
CA SER A 174 -20.09 -10.21 12.35
C SER A 174 -21.16 -10.69 11.37
N ASN A 175 -21.13 -10.15 10.14
CA ASN A 175 -22.12 -10.43 9.09
C ASN A 175 -21.51 -11.18 7.90
N CYS A 176 -20.28 -11.68 8.03
CA CYS A 176 -19.60 -12.40 6.96
C CYS A 176 -20.41 -13.65 6.58
N PRO A 177 -20.79 -13.83 5.30
CA PRO A 177 -21.51 -15.02 4.84
C PRO A 177 -20.77 -16.30 5.20
N ASP A 178 -21.50 -17.34 5.63
CA ASP A 178 -20.89 -18.58 6.16
C ASP A 178 -19.87 -19.20 5.21
N ALA A 179 -20.14 -19.21 3.91
CA ALA A 179 -19.24 -19.75 2.90
C ALA A 179 -17.91 -18.99 2.76
N LEU A 180 -17.82 -17.76 3.30
CA LEU A 180 -16.64 -16.90 3.24
C LEU A 180 -15.87 -16.82 4.58
N GLN A 181 -16.41 -17.36 5.67
CA GLN A 181 -15.81 -17.19 6.98
C GLN A 181 -14.47 -17.92 7.11
N LEU A 182 -13.44 -17.20 7.55
CA LEU A 182 -12.25 -17.79 8.18
C LEU A 182 -12.46 -17.75 9.70
N ARG A 183 -12.47 -18.92 10.33
CA ARG A 183 -12.69 -19.07 11.77
C ARG A 183 -11.39 -19.37 12.50
N ALA A 184 -11.28 -18.86 13.72
CA ALA A 184 -10.19 -19.24 14.60
C ALA A 184 -10.23 -20.75 14.92
N PRO A 185 -9.07 -21.37 15.25
CA PRO A 185 -9.03 -22.74 15.74
C PRO A 185 -9.90 -22.94 17.00
N HIS A 186 -10.19 -24.21 17.31
CA HIS A 186 -10.87 -24.62 18.55
C HIS A 186 -12.25 -23.96 18.80
N GLY A 187 -13.02 -23.71 17.74
CA GLY A 187 -14.37 -23.16 17.86
C GLY A 187 -14.41 -21.66 18.16
N GLY A 188 -13.30 -20.95 17.94
CA GLY A 188 -13.28 -19.49 18.06
C GLY A 188 -14.14 -18.77 17.01
N GLY A 189 -14.26 -17.45 17.19
CA GLY A 189 -15.05 -16.59 16.31
C GLY A 189 -14.52 -16.48 14.88
N VAL A 190 -15.26 -15.78 14.03
CA VAL A 190 -14.82 -15.40 12.68
C VAL A 190 -13.70 -14.37 12.81
N VAL A 191 -12.51 -14.71 12.29
CA VAL A 191 -11.31 -13.85 12.34
C VAL A 191 -11.00 -13.18 11.01
N GLY A 192 -11.62 -13.64 9.92
CA GLY A 192 -11.51 -13.06 8.60
C GLY A 192 -12.70 -13.44 7.72
N CYS A 193 -12.92 -12.67 6.66
CA CYS A 193 -13.93 -12.91 5.64
C CYS A 193 -13.25 -12.99 4.28
N LYS A 194 -13.20 -14.18 3.69
CA LYS A 194 -12.60 -14.43 2.37
C LYS A 194 -13.36 -13.69 1.29
N SER A 195 -12.66 -13.24 0.25
CA SER A 195 -13.30 -12.91 -1.01
C SER A 195 -13.79 -14.18 -1.72
N GLY A 196 -14.64 -14.02 -2.75
CA GLY A 196 -15.05 -15.16 -3.58
C GLY A 196 -13.86 -15.91 -4.19
N CYS A 197 -12.84 -15.19 -4.68
CA CYS A 197 -11.62 -15.81 -5.19
C CYS A 197 -10.90 -16.63 -4.11
N ALA A 198 -10.68 -16.05 -2.92
CA ALA A 198 -10.00 -16.74 -1.83
C ALA A 198 -10.78 -17.94 -1.26
N ALA A 199 -12.12 -17.94 -1.39
CA ALA A 199 -12.97 -19.03 -0.93
C ALA A 199 -13.06 -20.19 -1.95
N PHE A 200 -13.20 -19.88 -3.25
CA PHE A 200 -13.57 -20.87 -4.27
C PHE A 200 -12.54 -21.08 -5.37
N GLY A 201 -11.59 -20.16 -5.58
CA GLY A 201 -10.48 -20.32 -6.50
C GLY A 201 -10.83 -20.44 -7.99
N THR A 202 -12.07 -20.17 -8.38
CA THR A 202 -12.53 -20.24 -9.79
C THR A 202 -11.96 -19.08 -10.61
N ASP A 203 -11.70 -19.31 -11.90
CA ASP A 203 -11.17 -18.27 -12.79
C ASP A 203 -12.06 -17.04 -12.92
N GLU A 204 -13.39 -17.22 -12.88
CA GLU A 204 -14.35 -16.11 -12.92
C GLU A 204 -14.20 -15.21 -11.69
N LEU A 205 -14.27 -15.77 -10.48
CA LEU A 205 -14.13 -14.99 -9.24
C LEU A 205 -12.73 -14.39 -9.05
N CYS A 206 -11.71 -15.00 -9.64
CA CYS A 206 -10.32 -14.54 -9.57
C CYS A 206 -9.90 -13.67 -10.77
N CYS A 207 -10.79 -13.42 -11.73
CA CYS A 207 -10.51 -12.71 -12.98
C CYS A 207 -9.26 -13.24 -13.73
N ARG A 208 -9.13 -14.56 -13.87
CA ARG A 208 -7.98 -15.20 -14.54
C ARG A 208 -8.36 -15.72 -15.93
N ASN A 209 -7.37 -16.04 -16.74
CA ASN A 209 -7.55 -16.66 -18.05
C ASN A 209 -8.53 -15.85 -18.93
N MET A 210 -9.61 -16.46 -19.41
CA MET A 210 -10.62 -15.77 -20.23
C MET A 210 -11.36 -14.64 -19.49
N TYR A 211 -11.29 -14.62 -18.15
CA TYR A 211 -11.88 -13.58 -17.30
C TYR A 211 -10.90 -12.44 -16.98
N ASN A 212 -9.71 -12.36 -17.57
CA ASN A 212 -8.71 -11.31 -17.28
C ASN A 212 -8.99 -9.98 -18.02
N SER A 213 -10.24 -9.50 -17.98
CA SER A 213 -10.58 -8.17 -18.48
C SER A 213 -11.85 -7.63 -17.81
N PRO A 214 -12.05 -6.29 -17.77
CA PRO A 214 -13.30 -5.71 -17.27
C PRO A 214 -14.55 -6.13 -18.04
N LYS A 215 -14.40 -6.60 -19.29
CA LYS A 215 -15.54 -7.07 -20.11
C LYS A 215 -15.98 -8.49 -19.74
N THR A 216 -15.03 -9.31 -19.30
CA THR A 216 -15.25 -10.74 -19.04
C THR A 216 -15.33 -11.07 -17.55
N CYS A 217 -14.59 -10.39 -16.66
CA CYS A 217 -14.81 -10.48 -15.23
C CYS A 217 -15.88 -9.49 -14.78
N ARG A 218 -16.97 -9.99 -14.23
CA ARG A 218 -18.06 -9.17 -13.68
C ARG A 218 -18.11 -9.30 -12.16
N ALA A 219 -18.82 -8.38 -11.52
CA ALA A 219 -19.15 -8.51 -10.12
C ALA A 219 -19.93 -9.82 -9.88
N SER A 220 -19.66 -10.45 -8.75
CA SER A 220 -20.33 -11.64 -8.23
C SER A 220 -21.15 -11.29 -7.00
N THR A 221 -22.04 -12.19 -6.58
CA THR A 221 -22.77 -12.06 -5.32
C THR A 221 -21.85 -11.85 -4.11
N TYR A 222 -20.63 -12.43 -4.15
CA TYR A 222 -19.63 -12.26 -3.09
C TYR A 222 -18.97 -10.87 -3.11
N SER A 223 -18.58 -10.33 -4.28
CA SER A 223 -18.03 -8.97 -4.36
C SER A 223 -19.10 -7.92 -4.06
N ASP A 224 -20.34 -8.16 -4.48
CA ASP A 224 -21.48 -7.27 -4.21
C ASP A 224 -21.79 -7.19 -2.71
N TYR A 225 -21.63 -8.28 -1.96
CA TYR A 225 -21.71 -8.25 -0.50
C TYR A 225 -20.73 -7.21 0.07
N PHE A 226 -19.44 -7.30 -0.28
CA PHE A 226 -18.43 -6.33 0.18
C PHE A 226 -18.74 -4.91 -0.29
N LYS A 227 -19.18 -4.74 -1.54
CA LYS A 227 -19.44 -3.43 -2.13
C LYS A 227 -20.63 -2.73 -1.48
N SER A 228 -21.68 -3.49 -1.16
CA SER A 228 -22.87 -2.96 -0.49
C SER A 228 -22.57 -2.38 0.90
N LYS A 229 -21.59 -2.95 1.61
CA LYS A 229 -21.17 -2.51 2.94
C LYS A 229 -20.10 -1.41 2.88
N CYS A 230 -19.19 -1.52 1.93
CA CYS A 230 -18.05 -0.63 1.79
C CYS A 230 -17.93 -0.13 0.34
N PRO A 231 -18.80 0.81 -0.09
CA PRO A 231 -18.87 1.25 -1.49
C PRO A 231 -17.60 1.97 -1.99
N ALA A 232 -16.84 2.55 -1.06
CA ALA A 232 -15.59 3.27 -1.32
C ALA A 232 -14.34 2.37 -1.36
N THR A 233 -14.50 1.07 -1.65
CA THR A 233 -13.40 0.10 -1.80
C THR A 233 -13.46 -0.64 -3.13
N PHE A 234 -12.32 -1.25 -3.49
CA PHE A 234 -12.26 -2.27 -4.54
C PHE A 234 -12.70 -3.62 -3.97
N THR A 235 -13.55 -4.35 -4.66
CA THR A 235 -14.14 -5.61 -4.15
C THR A 235 -13.91 -6.81 -5.06
N TYR A 236 -13.47 -6.57 -6.30
CA TYR A 236 -12.94 -7.55 -7.23
C TYR A 236 -11.91 -6.87 -8.16
N ALA A 237 -11.17 -7.64 -8.96
CA ALA A 237 -9.96 -7.14 -9.64
C ALA A 237 -10.22 -6.00 -10.65
N HIS A 238 -11.40 -5.96 -11.27
CA HIS A 238 -11.78 -4.93 -12.24
C HIS A 238 -12.85 -3.98 -11.71
N ASP A 239 -13.01 -3.92 -10.39
CA ASP A 239 -13.85 -2.94 -9.73
C ASP A 239 -13.33 -1.53 -10.00
N SER A 240 -14.23 -0.59 -10.24
CA SER A 240 -13.92 0.83 -10.31
C SER A 240 -14.56 1.50 -9.10
N PRO A 241 -13.77 2.14 -8.22
CA PRO A 241 -14.33 2.81 -7.07
C PRO A 241 -15.21 3.95 -7.56
N SER A 242 -16.27 4.26 -6.81
CA SER A 242 -17.15 5.40 -7.10
C SER A 242 -16.45 6.76 -6.96
N LEU A 243 -15.22 6.78 -6.45
CA LEU A 243 -14.44 7.97 -6.15
C LEU A 243 -13.27 8.08 -7.10
N THR A 244 -13.34 9.05 -8.00
CA THR A 244 -12.15 9.60 -8.66
C THR A 244 -11.49 10.55 -7.66
N HIS A 245 -10.16 10.57 -7.54
CA HIS A 245 -9.45 11.59 -6.75
C HIS A 245 -8.13 11.99 -7.41
N ASP A 246 -7.84 13.29 -7.34
CA ASP A 246 -6.73 14.00 -7.97
C ASP A 246 -5.89 14.68 -6.88
N CYS A 247 -5.52 13.89 -5.87
CA CYS A 247 -4.83 14.38 -4.69
C CYS A 247 -3.36 14.67 -5.01
N SER A 248 -2.99 15.95 -5.00
CA SER A 248 -1.64 16.44 -5.29
C SER A 248 -0.90 16.80 -4.01
N ALA A 249 0.36 16.39 -3.92
CA ALA A 249 1.33 16.74 -2.88
C ALA A 249 0.79 16.73 -1.43
N PRO A 250 0.11 15.66 -0.96
CA PRO A 250 -0.23 15.56 0.45
C PRO A 250 1.05 15.53 1.29
N LYS A 251 1.04 16.18 2.46
CA LYS A 251 2.17 16.11 3.40
C LYS A 251 2.17 14.84 4.23
N GLU A 252 0.99 14.25 4.42
CA GLU A 252 0.82 13.03 5.20
C GLU A 252 -0.32 12.18 4.64
N LEU A 253 -0.12 10.86 4.59
CA LEU A 253 -1.18 9.87 4.36
C LEU A 253 -1.23 8.93 5.56
N LYS A 254 -2.41 8.85 6.21
CA LYS A 254 -2.65 7.95 7.34
C LYS A 254 -3.37 6.69 6.89
N VAL A 255 -2.79 5.52 7.13
CA VAL A 255 -3.49 4.24 7.08
C VAL A 255 -3.96 3.92 8.50
N ILE A 256 -5.28 3.94 8.72
CA ILE A 256 -5.87 3.81 10.04
C ILE A 256 -6.68 2.50 10.10
N PHE A 257 -6.27 1.58 10.96
CA PHE A 257 -7.03 0.37 11.26
C PHE A 257 -8.08 0.66 12.33
N CYS A 258 -9.30 0.13 12.16
CA CYS A 258 -10.44 0.36 13.05
C CYS A 258 -10.80 1.85 13.24
N HIS A 259 -10.87 2.60 12.14
CA HIS A 259 -11.30 4.01 12.11
C HIS A 259 -12.83 4.16 12.15
#